data_AF-A0A352PVE0-F1
#
_entry.id   AF-A0A352PVE0-F1
#
_cell.length_a   1.000
_cell.length_b   1.000
_cell.length_c   1.000
_cell.angle_alpha   90.00
_cell.angle_beta   90.00
_cell.angle_gamma   90.00
#
_symmetry.space_group_name_H-M   'P 1'
#
loop_
_entity.id
_entity.type
_entity.pdbx_description
1 polymer ?
#
loop_
_entity_poly.entity_id
_entity_poly.type
_entity_poly.pdbx_seq_one_letter_code
_entity_poly.pdbx_strand_id
1 'polypeptide(L)'
;MSDSVYIAGTGPAARKSVVVIGVMELLARHGRKLGFFRPLVEGGDLGDQLIRLVTTHYDITVPYESMFGATVASARDLISRGKEDELHGLIIEKYRSLASECEFVVCAGTDYKAMNTALEFDLNVEVARNLGAPLMPVIAGQDRTVGEIEGALHALTESLEEK
;
A
#
# COMPACT_ATOMS: atom_id res chain seq x y z
N MET A 1 -3.41 -18.77 7.36
CA MET A 1 -3.95 -17.42 7.62
C MET A 1 -3.07 -16.47 6.83
N SER A 2 -3.61 -15.38 6.30
CA SER A 2 -2.77 -14.36 5.64
C SER A 2 -2.11 -13.51 6.72
N ASP A 3 -0.78 -13.44 6.69
CA ASP A 3 0.03 -12.69 7.67
C ASP A 3 0.29 -11.25 7.19
N SER A 4 -0.58 -10.75 6.32
CA SER A 4 -0.55 -9.38 5.82
C SER A 4 -1.89 -8.90 5.29
N VAL A 5 -2.00 -7.59 5.08
CA VAL A 5 -3.09 -6.95 4.35
C VAL A 5 -2.54 -5.80 3.51
N TYR A 6 -3.06 -5.62 2.31
CA TYR A 6 -2.69 -4.51 1.43
C TYR A 6 -3.83 -3.52 1.28
N ILE A 7 -3.67 -2.31 1.83
CA ILE A 7 -4.70 -1.27 1.85
C ILE A 7 -4.44 -0.27 0.72
N ALA A 8 -5.34 -0.21 -0.26
CA ALA A 8 -5.20 0.64 -1.44
C ALA A 8 -6.40 1.59 -1.58
N GLY A 9 -6.16 2.87 -1.83
CA GLY A 9 -7.24 3.81 -2.13
C GLY A 9 -7.58 3.76 -3.62
N THR A 10 -8.86 3.87 -3.98
CA THR A 10 -9.30 3.98 -5.38
C THR A 10 -9.14 5.40 -5.94
N GLY A 11 -8.21 6.19 -5.37
CA GLY A 11 -7.91 7.57 -5.73
C GLY A 11 -7.60 8.47 -4.53
N PRO A 12 -7.16 9.73 -4.77
CA PRO A 12 -6.65 10.64 -3.73
C PRO A 12 -7.67 10.98 -2.63
N ALA A 13 -8.96 11.00 -2.96
CA ALA A 13 -10.04 11.33 -2.02
C ALA A 13 -10.38 10.18 -1.05
N ALA A 14 -9.83 8.98 -1.24
CA ALA A 14 -10.16 7.80 -0.43
C ALA A 14 -9.68 7.92 1.03
N ARG A 15 -8.77 8.86 1.34
CA ARG A 15 -8.20 9.08 2.68
C ARG A 15 -7.71 7.77 3.35
N LYS A 16 -7.16 6.85 2.56
CA LYS A 16 -6.76 5.50 3.01
C LYS A 16 -5.86 5.50 4.25
N SER A 17 -5.09 6.56 4.49
CA SER A 17 -4.23 6.67 5.67
C SER A 17 -5.02 6.56 6.98
N VAL A 18 -6.27 7.03 7.02
CA VAL A 18 -7.15 6.86 8.20
C VAL A 18 -7.51 5.39 8.41
N VAL A 19 -7.81 4.68 7.32
CA VAL A 19 -8.08 3.22 7.35
C VAL A 19 -6.83 2.46 7.81
N VAL A 20 -5.66 2.81 7.28
CA VAL A 20 -4.37 2.23 7.68
C VAL A 20 -4.14 2.38 9.19
N ILE A 21 -4.31 3.60 9.74
CA ILE A 21 -4.15 3.86 11.18
C ILE A 21 -5.15 3.05 11.99
N GLY A 22 -6.42 2.97 11.57
CA GLY A 22 -7.44 2.17 12.24
C GLY A 22 -7.09 0.68 12.28
N VAL A 23 -6.56 0.13 11.18
CA VAL A 23 -6.09 -1.26 11.11
C VAL A 23 -4.87 -1.48 12.00
N MET A 24 -3.90 -0.56 11.98
CA MET A 24 -2.72 -0.62 12.86
C MET A 24 -3.12 -0.60 14.33
N GLU A 25 -4.02 0.30 14.74
CA GLU A 25 -4.54 0.40 16.10
C GLU A 25 -5.23 -0.89 16.55
N LEU A 26 -6.08 -1.46 15.68
CA LEU A 26 -6.74 -2.72 15.97
C LEU A 26 -5.74 -3.86 16.20
N LEU A 27 -4.72 -3.96 15.35
CA LEU A 27 -3.72 -5.01 15.43
C LEU A 27 -2.76 -4.83 16.62
N ALA A 28 -2.36 -3.60 16.92
CA ALA A 28 -1.44 -3.29 18.01
C ALA A 28 -1.97 -3.74 19.37
N ARG A 29 -3.29 -3.71 19.57
CA ARG A 29 -3.96 -4.19 20.79
C ARG A 29 -3.84 -5.71 21.01
N HIS A 30 -3.46 -6.47 19.99
CA HIS A 30 -3.33 -7.93 20.07
C HIS A 30 -1.91 -8.41 20.38
N GLY A 31 -0.97 -7.50 20.69
CA GLY A 31 0.39 -7.84 21.13
C GLY A 31 1.26 -8.52 20.07
N ARG A 32 0.89 -8.39 18.79
CA ARG A 32 1.64 -8.98 17.67
C ARG A 32 2.85 -8.15 17.30
N LYS A 33 3.92 -8.80 16.82
CA LYS A 33 5.06 -8.10 16.20
C LYS A 33 4.67 -7.57 14.82
N LEU A 34 4.29 -6.30 14.74
CA LEU A 34 3.79 -5.69 13.51
C LEU A 34 4.90 -5.18 12.60
N GLY A 35 4.70 -5.36 11.29
CA GLY A 35 5.43 -4.70 10.24
C GLY A 35 4.56 -3.68 9.51
N PHE A 36 5.18 -2.65 8.95
CA PHE A 36 4.52 -1.68 8.09
C PHE A 36 5.30 -1.51 6.81
N PHE A 37 4.61 -1.57 5.67
CA PHE A 37 5.25 -1.55 4.36
C PHE A 37 4.61 -0.58 3.38
N ARG A 38 5.45 0.15 2.64
CA ARG A 38 5.07 1.07 1.56
C ARG A 38 5.79 0.67 0.28
N PRO A 39 5.11 0.14 -0.74
CA PRO A 39 5.77 -0.27 -1.97
C PRO A 39 6.58 0.84 -2.62
N LEU A 40 6.00 2.05 -2.66
CA LEU A 40 6.65 3.26 -3.14
C LEU A 40 6.53 4.39 -2.10
N VAL A 41 7.60 5.17 -1.98
CA VAL A 41 7.66 6.41 -1.18
C VAL A 41 8.15 7.56 -2.05
N GLU A 42 7.70 8.79 -1.81
CA GLU A 42 8.13 9.97 -2.59
C GLU A 42 9.65 10.22 -2.49
N GLY A 43 10.28 9.81 -1.39
CA GLY A 43 11.69 10.10 -1.08
C GLY A 43 11.88 11.52 -0.53
N GLY A 44 13.12 11.84 -0.13
CA GLY A 44 13.50 13.14 0.44
C GLY A 44 13.88 13.09 1.92
N ASP A 45 14.49 14.18 2.41
CA ASP A 45 15.16 14.25 3.71
C ASP A 45 14.24 13.97 4.92
N LEU A 46 12.94 14.26 4.76
CA LEU A 46 11.94 14.10 5.83
C LEU A 46 11.34 12.68 5.90
N GLY A 47 11.64 11.81 4.94
CA GLY A 47 11.06 10.47 4.82
C GLY A 47 9.55 10.44 4.54
N ASP A 48 8.99 9.24 4.38
CA ASP A 48 7.55 9.05 4.20
C ASP A 48 6.78 9.39 5.47
N GLN A 49 5.78 10.25 5.34
CA GLN A 49 5.01 10.75 6.49
C GLN A 49 4.21 9.63 7.18
N LEU A 50 3.71 8.64 6.43
CA LEU A 50 2.90 7.57 7.00
C LEU A 50 3.80 6.56 7.72
N ILE A 51 4.98 6.23 7.17
CA ILE A 51 5.98 5.43 7.88
C ILE A 51 6.35 6.10 9.21
N ARG A 52 6.63 7.40 9.18
CA ARG A 52 6.98 8.16 10.39
C ARG A 52 5.85 8.18 11.42
N LEU A 53 4.62 8.40 10.97
CA LEU A 53 3.45 8.37 11.85
C LEU A 53 3.33 7.00 12.53
N VAL A 54 3.37 5.93 11.74
CA VAL A 54 3.20 4.57 12.26
C VAL A 54 4.33 4.22 13.24
N THR A 55 5.59 4.51 12.90
CA THR A 55 6.75 4.24 13.78
C THR A 55 6.77 5.09 15.05
N THR A 56 6.11 6.26 15.06
CA THR A 56 5.99 7.10 16.25
C THR A 56 4.92 6.58 17.22
N HIS A 57 3.86 5.95 16.70
CA HIS A 57 2.70 5.56 17.49
C HIS A 57 2.64 4.07 17.85
N TYR A 58 3.32 3.21 17.11
CA TYR A 58 3.29 1.77 17.28
C TYR A 58 4.71 1.21 17.48
N ASP A 59 4.82 0.11 18.23
CA ASP A 59 6.09 -0.55 18.53
C ASP A 59 6.64 -1.33 17.32
N ILE A 60 7.05 -0.58 16.28
CA ILE A 60 7.69 -1.11 15.09
C ILE A 60 9.21 -0.96 15.25
N THR A 61 9.89 -2.10 15.33
CA THR A 61 11.33 -2.18 15.66
C THR A 61 12.24 -2.34 14.45
N VAL A 62 11.67 -2.59 13.26
CA VAL A 62 12.43 -2.74 12.01
C VAL A 62 12.95 -1.38 11.51
N PRO A 63 14.08 -1.31 10.79
CA PRO A 63 14.61 -0.04 10.29
C PRO A 63 13.74 0.60 9.20
N TYR A 64 13.77 1.93 9.10
CA TYR A 64 13.00 2.70 8.11
C TYR A 64 13.24 2.21 6.67
N GLU A 65 14.49 1.95 6.29
CA GLU A 65 14.90 1.43 4.98
C GLU A 65 14.38 0.03 4.62
N SER A 66 13.81 -0.68 5.59
CA SER A 66 13.14 -1.97 5.39
C SER A 66 11.63 -1.83 5.20
N MET A 67 11.06 -0.66 5.49
CA MET A 67 9.62 -0.40 5.42
C MET A 67 9.14 0.07 4.05
N PHE A 68 10.01 0.15 3.05
CA PHE A 68 9.61 0.49 1.69
C PHE A 68 10.38 -0.27 0.61
N GLY A 69 9.74 -0.39 -0.56
CA GLY A 69 10.30 -1.08 -1.73
C GLY A 69 11.24 -0.17 -2.53
N ALA A 70 10.70 0.91 -3.10
CA ALA A 70 11.45 1.84 -3.92
C ALA A 70 11.02 3.30 -3.70
N THR A 71 11.84 4.25 -4.14
CA THR A 71 11.39 5.64 -4.24
C THR A 71 10.60 5.85 -5.54
N VAL A 72 9.71 6.85 -5.56
CA VAL A 72 8.98 7.27 -6.76
C VAL A 72 9.94 7.66 -7.89
N ALA A 73 11.07 8.30 -7.57
CA ALA A 73 12.09 8.64 -8.55
C ALA A 73 12.73 7.38 -9.16
N SER A 74 13.11 6.40 -8.33
CA SER A 74 13.66 5.11 -8.79
C SER A 74 12.65 4.33 -9.62
N ALA A 75 11.37 4.31 -9.21
CA ALA A 75 10.31 3.67 -9.96
C ALA A 75 10.11 4.30 -11.33
N ARG A 76 10.05 5.65 -11.42
CA ARG A 76 9.97 6.38 -12.69
C ARG A 76 11.12 6.05 -13.62
N ASP A 77 12.34 6.05 -13.09
CA ASP A 77 13.55 5.74 -13.87
C ASP A 77 13.53 4.29 -14.41
N LEU A 78 13.14 3.31 -13.60
CA LEU A 78 12.99 1.91 -14.05
C LEU A 78 11.89 1.76 -15.11
N ILE A 79 10.72 2.35 -14.87
CA ILE A 79 9.58 2.31 -15.82
C ILE A 79 9.99 2.94 -17.17
N SER A 80 10.63 4.12 -17.15
CA SER A 80 11.06 4.80 -18.37
C SER A 80 12.07 4.01 -19.21
N ARG A 81 12.77 3.05 -18.60
CA ARG A 81 13.73 2.14 -19.25
C ARG A 81 13.12 0.78 -19.60
N GLY A 82 11.81 0.59 -19.40
CA GLY A 82 11.11 -0.68 -19.63
C GLY A 82 11.51 -1.78 -18.64
N LYS A 83 11.92 -1.41 -17.42
CA LYS A 83 12.41 -2.31 -16.37
C LYS A 83 11.39 -2.47 -15.23
N GLU A 84 10.13 -2.65 -15.57
CA GLU A 84 9.04 -2.82 -14.60
C GLU A 84 9.22 -4.09 -13.76
N ASP A 85 9.64 -5.20 -14.36
CA ASP A 85 9.96 -6.44 -13.64
C ASP A 85 11.02 -6.24 -12.56
N GLU A 86 12.02 -5.38 -12.81
CA GLU A 86 13.08 -5.05 -11.84
C GLU A 86 12.51 -4.26 -10.65
N LEU A 87 11.58 -3.34 -10.91
CA LEU A 87 10.86 -2.61 -9.86
C LEU A 87 10.02 -3.57 -8.99
N HIS A 88 9.25 -4.45 -9.62
CA HIS A 88 8.45 -5.44 -8.89
C HIS A 88 9.33 -6.40 -8.08
N GLY A 89 10.44 -6.88 -8.65
CA GLY A 89 11.42 -7.70 -7.96
C GLY A 89 11.96 -7.03 -6.69
N LEU A 90 12.35 -5.75 -6.79
CA LEU A 90 12.83 -4.96 -5.65
C LEU A 90 11.78 -4.83 -4.54
N ILE A 91 10.53 -4.52 -4.91
CA ILE A 91 9.41 -4.40 -3.96
C ILE A 91 9.17 -5.74 -3.24
N ILE A 92 9.15 -6.85 -3.98
CA ILE A 92 8.93 -8.20 -3.43
C ILE A 92 10.06 -8.59 -2.48
N GLU A 93 11.31 -8.35 -2.86
CA GLU A 93 12.48 -8.68 -2.05
C GLU A 93 12.46 -7.93 -0.71
N LYS A 94 12.24 -6.60 -0.77
CA LYS A 94 12.14 -5.74 0.41
C LYS A 94 11.00 -6.17 1.33
N TYR A 95 9.82 -6.42 0.76
CA TYR A 95 8.67 -6.90 1.54
C TYR A 95 8.97 -8.25 2.22
N ARG A 96 9.55 -9.22 1.51
CA ARG A 96 9.85 -10.55 2.10
C ARG A 96 10.86 -10.46 3.23
N SER A 97 11.89 -9.62 3.09
CA SER A 97 12.84 -9.36 4.17
C SER A 97 12.12 -8.84 5.41
N LEU A 98 11.31 -7.79 5.26
CA LEU A 98 10.51 -7.22 6.35
C LEU A 98 9.55 -8.25 6.96
N ALA A 99 8.80 -8.96 6.12
CA ALA A 99 7.78 -9.92 6.56
C ALA A 99 8.39 -11.09 7.34
N SER A 100 9.64 -11.49 7.04
CA SER A 100 10.34 -12.53 7.80
C SER A 100 10.63 -12.16 9.26
N GLU A 101 10.56 -10.86 9.59
CA GLU A 101 10.80 -10.34 10.93
C GLU A 101 9.51 -9.99 11.68
N CYS A 102 8.33 -10.17 11.08
CA CYS A 102 7.05 -9.74 11.62
C CYS A 102 6.03 -10.89 11.66
N GLU A 103 5.09 -10.82 12.60
CA GLU A 103 3.94 -11.75 12.66
C GLU A 103 2.77 -11.28 11.78
N PHE A 104 2.70 -9.98 11.51
CA PHE A 104 1.70 -9.43 10.61
C PHE A 104 2.20 -8.14 9.95
N VAL A 105 2.02 -8.00 8.64
CA VAL A 105 2.44 -6.79 7.90
C VAL A 105 1.24 -6.02 7.36
N VAL A 106 1.13 -4.75 7.72
CA VAL A 106 0.18 -3.82 7.08
C VAL A 106 0.89 -3.10 5.94
N CYS A 107 0.48 -3.41 4.71
CA CYS A 107 0.95 -2.71 3.52
C CYS A 107 0.01 -1.55 3.21
N ALA A 108 0.55 -0.34 3.10
CA ALA A 108 -0.20 0.80 2.61
C ALA A 108 0.20 1.07 1.15
N GLY A 109 -0.74 0.86 0.23
CA GLY A 109 -0.55 1.01 -1.21
C GLY A 109 -0.21 2.42 -1.64
N THR A 110 0.46 2.58 -2.77
CA THR A 110 1.01 3.87 -3.19
C THR A 110 -0.07 4.87 -3.63
N ASP A 111 0.17 6.15 -3.36
CA ASP A 111 -0.55 7.28 -3.98
C ASP A 111 0.21 7.79 -5.23
N TYR A 112 1.07 6.94 -5.80
CA TYR A 112 1.92 7.28 -6.94
C TYR A 112 1.06 7.83 -8.06
N LYS A 113 1.20 9.13 -8.31
CA LYS A 113 0.53 9.80 -9.41
C LYS A 113 1.24 9.46 -10.71
N ALA A 114 0.92 8.31 -11.27
CA ALA A 114 1.05 8.09 -12.70
C ALA A 114 0.10 9.06 -13.42
N MET A 115 0.26 9.26 -14.73
CA MET A 115 -0.54 10.24 -15.50
C MET A 115 -2.08 10.01 -15.43
N ASN A 116 -2.57 8.91 -14.85
CA ASN A 116 -3.99 8.56 -14.72
C ASN A 116 -4.26 7.73 -13.44
N THR A 117 -5.30 8.08 -12.67
CA THR A 117 -5.73 7.40 -11.43
C THR A 117 -6.10 5.93 -11.59
N ALA A 118 -6.60 5.51 -12.76
CA ALA A 118 -6.89 4.10 -13.03
C ALA A 118 -5.61 3.25 -13.05
N LEU A 119 -4.53 3.78 -13.64
CA LEU A 119 -3.22 3.13 -13.63
C LEU A 119 -2.62 3.05 -12.22
N GLU A 120 -2.94 4.00 -11.33
CA GLU A 120 -2.47 3.98 -9.94
C GLU A 120 -3.07 2.82 -9.15
N PHE A 121 -4.38 2.57 -9.34
CA PHE A 121 -5.04 1.47 -8.65
C PHE A 121 -4.60 0.11 -9.20
N ASP A 122 -4.41 0.01 -10.52
CA ASP A 122 -3.93 -1.20 -11.18
C ASP A 122 -2.55 -1.63 -10.67
N LEU A 123 -1.63 -0.68 -10.52
CA LEU A 123 -0.33 -0.93 -9.91
C LEU A 123 -0.46 -1.47 -8.48
N ASN A 124 -1.40 -0.93 -7.69
CA ASN A 124 -1.64 -1.40 -6.34
C ASN A 124 -2.18 -2.84 -6.31
N VAL A 125 -3.08 -3.20 -7.23
CA VAL A 125 -3.60 -4.57 -7.38
C VAL A 125 -2.49 -5.53 -7.74
N GLU A 126 -1.65 -5.18 -8.71
CA GLU A 126 -0.52 -6.00 -9.14
C GLU A 126 0.50 -6.20 -8.02
N VAL A 127 0.87 -5.13 -7.31
CA VAL A 127 1.76 -5.23 -6.16
C VAL A 127 1.15 -6.13 -5.08
N ALA A 128 -0.11 -5.91 -4.70
CA ALA A 128 -0.77 -6.75 -3.69
C ALA A 128 -0.75 -8.24 -4.06
N ARG A 129 -1.02 -8.56 -5.33
CA ARG A 129 -0.94 -9.92 -5.89
C ARG A 129 0.46 -10.49 -5.77
N ASN A 130 1.48 -9.74 -6.18
CA ASN A 130 2.88 -10.17 -6.14
C ASN A 130 3.40 -10.37 -4.71
N LEU A 131 2.87 -9.60 -3.74
CA LEU A 131 3.17 -9.77 -2.33
C LEU A 131 2.40 -10.93 -1.66
N GLY A 132 1.40 -11.51 -2.36
CA GLY A 132 0.50 -12.51 -1.78
C GLY A 132 -0.37 -11.96 -0.66
N ALA A 133 -0.62 -10.65 -0.65
CA ALA A 133 -1.35 -9.95 0.41
C ALA A 133 -2.81 -9.72 0.00
N PRO A 134 -3.80 -10.11 0.83
CA PRO A 134 -5.20 -9.76 0.59
C PRO A 134 -5.39 -8.25 0.42
N LEU A 135 -6.07 -7.87 -0.68
CA LEU A 135 -6.36 -6.48 -0.99
C LEU A 135 -7.55 -5.97 -0.18
N MET A 136 -7.39 -4.82 0.46
CA MET A 136 -8.43 -4.02 1.09
C MET A 136 -8.56 -2.70 0.31
N PRO A 137 -9.43 -2.63 -0.70
CA PRO A 137 -9.68 -1.39 -1.42
C PRO A 137 -10.47 -0.41 -0.55
N VAL A 138 -10.14 0.87 -0.65
CA VAL A 138 -10.79 1.98 0.07
C VAL A 138 -11.40 2.92 -0.96
N ILE A 139 -12.73 3.00 -0.97
CA ILE A 139 -13.49 3.88 -1.85
C ILE A 139 -13.85 5.16 -1.09
N ALA A 140 -13.67 6.31 -1.74
CA ALA A 140 -14.10 7.59 -1.18
C ALA A 140 -15.63 7.68 -1.18
N GLY A 141 -16.23 7.91 -0.01
CA GLY A 141 -17.66 8.22 0.13
C GLY A 141 -17.97 9.70 0.32
N GLN A 142 -16.96 10.54 0.55
CA GLN A 142 -17.17 11.98 0.75
C GLN A 142 -17.76 12.61 -0.52
N ASP A 143 -18.78 13.45 -0.34
CA ASP A 143 -19.49 14.16 -1.41
C ASP A 143 -20.13 13.24 -2.47
N ARG A 144 -20.40 11.97 -2.11
CA ARG A 144 -21.09 11.00 -2.97
C ARG A 144 -22.41 10.55 -2.37
N THR A 145 -23.38 10.34 -3.23
CA THR A 145 -24.64 9.66 -2.93
C THR A 145 -24.43 8.16 -2.76
N VAL A 146 -25.40 7.47 -2.15
CA VAL A 146 -25.37 6.00 -2.01
C VAL A 146 -25.23 5.32 -3.37
N GLY A 147 -25.99 5.76 -4.38
CA GLY A 147 -25.93 5.17 -5.73
C GLY A 147 -24.58 5.36 -6.42
N GLU A 148 -23.88 6.48 -6.17
CA GLU A 148 -22.52 6.68 -6.69
C GLU A 148 -21.49 5.80 -5.98
N ILE A 149 -21.68 5.52 -4.69
CA ILE A 149 -20.83 4.58 -3.95
C ILE A 149 -21.07 3.15 -4.44
N GLU A 150 -22.33 2.74 -4.62
CA GLU A 150 -22.71 1.44 -5.17
C GLU A 150 -22.15 1.25 -6.59
N GLY A 151 -22.30 2.24 -7.46
CA GLY A 151 -21.75 2.20 -8.82
C GLY A 151 -20.22 2.08 -8.82
N ALA A 152 -19.53 2.82 -7.95
CA ALA A 152 -18.08 2.71 -7.81
C ALA A 152 -17.64 1.34 -7.27
N LEU A 153 -18.38 0.76 -6.33
CA LEU A 153 -18.13 -0.58 -5.80
C LEU A 153 -18.33 -1.65 -6.88
N HIS A 154 -19.38 -1.53 -7.68
CA HIS A 154 -19.66 -2.48 -8.76
C HIS A 154 -18.54 -2.45 -9.81
N ALA A 155 -18.20 -1.26 -10.31
CA ALA A 155 -17.12 -1.08 -11.28
C ALA A 155 -15.76 -1.59 -10.75
N LEU A 156 -15.47 -1.36 -9.47
CA LEU A 156 -14.27 -1.89 -8.83
C LEU A 156 -14.28 -3.43 -8.81
N THR A 157 -15.42 -4.02 -8.46
CA THR A 157 -15.55 -5.48 -8.36
C THR A 157 -15.37 -6.13 -9.72
N GLU A 158 -16.04 -5.62 -10.76
CA GLU A 158 -15.88 -6.08 -12.14
C GLU A 158 -14.41 -5.99 -12.58
N SER A 159 -13.75 -4.86 -12.33
CA SER A 159 -12.33 -4.67 -12.68
C SER A 159 -11.38 -5.65 -11.96
N LEU A 160 -11.72 -6.09 -10.75
CA LEU A 160 -10.93 -7.06 -9.99
C LEU A 160 -11.21 -8.50 -10.43
N GLU A 161 -12.41 -8.82 -10.90
CA GLU A 161 -12.76 -10.15 -11.43
C GLU A 161 -12.08 -10.43 -12.78
N GLU A 162 -11.82 -9.40 -13.57
CA GLU A 162 -11.11 -9.50 -14.85
C GLU A 162 -9.60 -9.77 -14.71
N LYS A 163 -9.03 -9.72 -13.49
CA LYS A 163 -7.58 -9.78 -13.22
C LYS A 163 -7.15 -10.97 -12.38
#